data_AF-A0A0F4L832-F1
#
_entry.id   AF-A0A0F4L832-F1
#
_cell.length_a   1.000
_cell.length_b   1.000
_cell.length_c   1.000
_cell.angle_alpha   90.00
_cell.angle_beta   90.00
_cell.angle_gamma   90.00
#
_symmetry.space_group_name_H-M   'P 1'
#
loop_
_entity.id
_entity.type
_entity.pdbx_description
1 polymer ?
#
loop_
_entity_poly.entity_id
_entity_poly.type
_entity_poly.pdbx_seq_one_letter_code
_entity_poly.pdbx_strand_id
1 'polypeptide(L)'
;MHMNSNIISLYNLTNRITGLLAITNIVWCLLIIIQAFFQHEDLNEYVTQDKENPANWKVPIITLFVLSVSALLVYYTPLWISGGLGLSTVIIPIACYCTEFYFINDYRKVLTLHVYRSWHWGIVCFGECLVLLTIFSSIIFWIFTNAVTNY
;
A
#
# COMPACT_ATOMS: atom_id res chain seq x y z
N MET A 1 -20.16 27.81 -18.02
CA MET A 1 -19.72 27.62 -16.63
C MET A 1 -18.21 27.47 -16.64
N HIS A 2 -17.47 28.36 -15.98
CA HIS A 2 -16.01 28.25 -15.89
C HIS A 2 -15.66 27.21 -14.82
N MET A 3 -15.16 26.04 -15.25
CA MET A 3 -14.53 25.11 -14.35
C MET A 3 -13.37 25.83 -13.66
N ASN A 4 -13.37 25.88 -12.33
CA ASN A 4 -12.39 26.64 -11.58
C ASN A 4 -11.00 26.04 -11.82
N SER A 5 -10.09 26.80 -12.42
CA SER A 5 -8.72 26.36 -12.76
C SER A 5 -7.96 25.80 -11.56
N ASN A 6 -8.34 26.24 -10.35
CA ASN A 6 -7.79 25.74 -9.09
C ASN A 6 -8.16 24.27 -8.82
N ILE A 7 -9.38 23.83 -9.16
CA ILE A 7 -9.83 22.44 -8.95
C ILE A 7 -9.07 21.49 -9.89
N ILE A 8 -8.88 21.89 -11.15
CA ILE A 8 -8.09 21.13 -12.13
C ILE A 8 -6.63 21.00 -11.68
N SER A 9 -6.07 22.09 -11.14
CA SER A 9 -4.69 22.10 -10.64
C SER A 9 -4.51 21.18 -9.43
N LEU A 10 -5.48 21.18 -8.50
CA LEU A 10 -5.50 20.27 -7.35
C LEU A 10 -5.69 18.82 -7.77
N TYR A 11 -6.55 18.55 -8.75
CA TYR A 11 -6.71 17.23 -9.35
C TYR A 11 -5.39 16.70 -9.92
N ASN A 12 -4.69 17.50 -10.74
CA ASN A 12 -3.41 17.10 -11.33
C ASN A 12 -2.32 16.88 -10.27
N LEU A 13 -2.27 17.75 -9.26
CA LEU A 13 -1.31 17.63 -8.16
C LEU A 13 -1.56 16.36 -7.34
N THR A 14 -2.81 16.13 -6.93
CA THR A 14 -3.19 14.97 -6.12
C THR A 14 -2.96 13.67 -6.88
N ASN A 15 -3.30 13.62 -8.17
CA ASN A 15 -2.97 12.51 -9.05
C ASN A 15 -1.45 12.21 -9.01
N ARG A 16 -0.61 13.22 -9.24
CA ARG A 16 0.85 13.02 -9.23
C ARG A 16 1.37 12.53 -7.88
N ILE A 17 0.87 13.07 -6.77
CA ILE A 17 1.25 12.64 -5.41
C ILE A 17 0.84 11.19 -5.16
N THR A 18 -0.41 10.82 -5.50
CA THR A 18 -0.91 9.45 -5.33
C THR A 18 -0.09 8.46 -6.16
N GLY A 19 0.23 8.79 -7.41
CA GLY A 19 1.06 7.94 -8.27
C GLY A 19 2.48 7.73 -7.73
N LEU A 20 3.10 8.77 -7.15
CA LEU A 20 4.42 8.65 -6.52
C LEU A 20 4.37 7.82 -5.24
N LEU A 21 3.33 8.01 -4.41
CA LEU A 21 3.13 7.22 -3.20
C LEU A 21 2.89 5.75 -3.53
N ALA A 22 2.11 5.44 -4.57
CA ALA A 22 1.87 4.07 -5.02
C ALA A 22 3.17 3.36 -5.44
N ILE A 23 4.03 4.04 -6.21
CA ILE A 23 5.36 3.52 -6.58
C ILE A 23 6.22 3.32 -5.34
N THR A 24 6.25 4.31 -4.45
CA THR A 24 7.02 4.26 -3.20
C THR A 24 6.56 3.10 -2.32
N ASN A 25 5.26 2.83 -2.26
CA ASN A 25 4.67 1.74 -1.51
C ASN A 25 5.20 0.37 -1.99
N ILE A 26 5.22 0.14 -3.30
CA ILE A 26 5.79 -1.10 -3.87
C ILE A 26 7.29 -1.22 -3.57
N VAL A 27 8.06 -0.14 -3.74
CA VAL A 27 9.50 -0.14 -3.40
C VAL A 27 9.68 -0.51 -1.94
N TRP A 28 8.82 -0.01 -1.04
CA TRP A 28 8.87 -0.35 0.37
C TRP A 28 8.49 -1.81 0.65
N CYS A 29 7.46 -2.36 -0.02
CA CYS A 29 7.12 -3.77 0.07
C CYS A 29 8.28 -4.67 -0.39
N LEU A 30 9.00 -4.28 -1.45
CA LEU A 30 10.21 -4.99 -1.89
C LEU A 30 11.30 -4.96 -0.82
N LEU A 31 11.50 -3.82 -0.13
CA LEU A 31 12.44 -3.73 0.99
C LEU A 31 12.04 -4.66 2.14
N ILE A 32 10.76 -4.75 2.48
CA ILE A 32 10.25 -5.71 3.48
C ILE A 32 10.55 -7.16 3.06
N ILE A 33 10.31 -7.52 1.79
CA ILE A 33 10.62 -8.86 1.26
C ILE A 33 12.12 -9.17 1.36
N ILE A 34 12.97 -8.25 0.90
CA ILE A 34 14.42 -8.42 0.91
C ILE A 34 14.93 -8.61 2.34
N GLN A 35 14.43 -7.82 3.28
CA GLN A 35 14.83 -7.90 4.69
C GLN A 35 14.34 -9.18 5.35
N ALA A 36 13.12 -9.62 5.03
CA ALA A 36 12.61 -10.91 5.48
C ALA A 36 13.41 -12.09 4.90
N PHE A 37 13.96 -11.95 3.68
CA PHE A 37 14.87 -12.94 3.11
C PHE A 37 16.21 -12.97 3.86
N PHE A 38 16.77 -11.82 4.22
CA PHE A 38 18.00 -11.78 5.02
C PHE A 38 17.80 -12.31 6.45
N GLN A 39 16.63 -12.11 7.05
CA GLN A 39 16.30 -12.58 8.40
C GLN A 39 15.47 -13.87 8.41
N HIS A 40 15.50 -14.66 7.33
CA HIS A 40 14.60 -15.80 7.18
C HIS A 40 14.85 -16.90 8.23
N GLU A 41 16.09 -17.09 8.69
CA GLU A 41 16.43 -18.06 9.74
C GLU A 41 15.78 -17.64 11.06
N ASP A 42 16.03 -16.40 11.51
CA ASP A 42 15.42 -15.81 12.71
C ASP A 42 13.88 -15.83 12.62
N LEU A 43 13.30 -15.46 11.48
CA LEU A 43 11.84 -15.47 11.29
C LEU A 43 11.27 -16.91 11.29
N ASN A 44 12.02 -17.90 10.81
CA ASN A 44 11.58 -19.28 10.90
C ASN A 44 11.67 -19.80 12.33
N GLU A 45 12.75 -19.52 13.05
CA GLU A 45 12.94 -19.94 14.45
C GLU A 45 11.94 -19.26 15.38
N TYR A 46 11.87 -17.93 15.34
CA TYR A 46 11.11 -17.14 16.31
C TYR A 46 9.66 -16.91 15.92
N VAL A 47 9.25 -17.04 14.65
CA VAL A 47 7.84 -16.84 14.24
C VAL A 47 7.20 -18.15 13.81
N THR A 48 7.85 -18.93 12.94
CA THR A 48 7.22 -20.14 12.38
C THR A 48 7.28 -21.33 13.32
N GLN A 49 8.39 -21.47 14.04
CA GLN A 49 8.68 -22.57 14.96
C GLN A 49 8.50 -22.19 16.43
N ASP A 50 7.89 -21.03 16.70
CA ASP A 50 7.54 -20.65 18.07
C ASP A 50 6.69 -21.75 18.70
N LYS A 51 7.09 -22.16 19.91
CA LYS A 51 6.43 -23.20 20.68
C LYS A 51 5.14 -22.71 21.34
N GLU A 52 5.03 -21.41 21.56
CA GLU A 52 3.86 -20.82 22.23
C GLU A 52 2.84 -20.28 21.22
N ASN A 53 3.27 -19.56 20.17
CA ASN A 53 2.37 -18.98 19.17
C ASN A 53 2.92 -19.07 17.74
N PRO A 54 2.97 -20.28 17.12
CA PRO A 54 3.48 -20.43 15.77
C PRO A 54 2.64 -19.63 14.76
N ALA A 55 3.31 -18.81 13.96
CA ALA A 55 2.69 -17.95 12.95
C ALA A 55 3.44 -18.00 11.61
N ASN A 56 2.73 -17.70 10.52
CA ASN A 56 3.33 -17.67 9.18
C ASN A 56 3.75 -16.24 8.82
N TRP A 57 5.05 -15.99 8.72
CA TRP A 57 5.57 -14.68 8.34
C TRP A 57 5.59 -14.43 6.82
N LYS A 58 5.51 -15.48 6.00
CA LYS A 58 5.66 -15.40 4.54
C LYS A 58 4.37 -14.94 3.85
N VAL A 59 3.24 -15.53 4.24
CA VAL A 59 1.94 -15.26 3.61
C VAL A 59 1.56 -13.78 3.69
N PRO A 60 1.64 -13.10 4.86
CA PRO A 60 1.35 -11.68 4.95
C PRO A 60 2.21 -10.84 3.99
N ILE A 61 3.52 -11.10 3.92
CA ILE A 61 4.42 -10.35 3.03
C ILE A 61 4.03 -10.51 1.55
N ILE A 62 3.72 -11.73 1.11
CA ILE A 62 3.28 -12.00 -0.26
C ILE A 62 1.96 -11.29 -0.54
N THR A 63 1.02 -11.34 0.39
CA THR A 63 -0.28 -10.65 0.28
C THR A 63 -0.09 -9.15 0.15
N LEU A 64 0.78 -8.53 0.97
CA LEU A 64 1.12 -7.11 0.86
C LEU A 64 1.60 -6.79 -0.56
N PHE A 65 2.61 -7.52 -1.05
CA PHE A 65 3.16 -7.28 -2.38
C PHE A 65 2.12 -7.42 -3.50
N VAL A 66 1.29 -8.46 -3.46
CA VAL A 66 0.22 -8.66 -4.45
C VAL A 66 -0.78 -7.51 -4.42
N LEU A 67 -1.16 -7.02 -3.24
CA LEU A 67 -2.08 -5.89 -3.08
C LEU A 67 -1.46 -4.59 -3.61
N SER A 68 -0.22 -4.28 -3.26
CA SER A 68 0.45 -3.05 -3.73
C SER A 68 0.61 -3.06 -5.26
N VAL A 69 1.03 -4.20 -5.84
CA VAL A 69 1.16 -4.36 -7.30
C VAL A 69 -0.20 -4.24 -7.99
N SER A 70 -1.24 -4.89 -7.46
CA SER A 70 -2.59 -4.81 -8.02
C SER A 70 -3.12 -3.37 -7.99
N ALA A 71 -2.92 -2.66 -6.88
CA ALA A 71 -3.32 -1.26 -6.75
C ALA A 71 -2.61 -0.36 -7.76
N LEU A 72 -1.29 -0.53 -7.93
CA LEU A 72 -0.50 0.22 -8.90
C LEU A 72 -0.95 -0.05 -10.34
N LEU A 73 -1.12 -1.33 -10.71
CA LEU A 73 -1.56 -1.72 -12.03
C LEU A 73 -2.93 -1.10 -12.36
N VAL A 74 -3.89 -1.21 -11.44
CA VAL A 74 -5.21 -0.62 -11.62
C VAL A 74 -5.14 0.90 -11.72
N TYR A 75 -4.38 1.56 -10.85
CA TYR A 75 -4.23 3.02 -10.86
C TYR A 75 -3.66 3.52 -12.20
N TYR A 76 -2.68 2.81 -12.78
CA TYR A 76 -2.09 3.18 -14.07
C TYR A 76 -2.84 2.65 -15.29
N THR A 77 -3.94 1.90 -15.15
CA THR A 77 -4.73 1.41 -16.30
C THR A 77 -5.07 2.46 -17.36
N PRO A 78 -5.31 3.76 -17.06
CA PRO A 78 -5.56 4.76 -18.09
C PRO A 78 -4.42 4.97 -19.09
N LEU A 79 -3.18 4.57 -18.76
CA LEU A 79 -2.04 4.64 -19.68
C LEU A 79 -2.09 3.54 -20.77
N TRP A 80 -2.90 2.50 -20.57
CA TRP A 80 -2.89 1.24 -21.34
C TRP A 80 -4.25 1.05 -22.02
N ILE A 81 -5.32 1.51 -21.36
CA ILE A 81 -6.70 1.45 -21.82
C ILE A 81 -7.25 2.88 -21.79
N SER A 82 -7.65 3.41 -22.95
CA SER A 82 -8.24 4.75 -23.03
C SER A 82 -9.49 4.84 -22.16
N GLY A 83 -9.52 5.79 -21.23
CA GLY A 83 -10.60 5.93 -20.23
C GLY A 83 -10.45 5.04 -18.99
N GLY A 84 -9.43 4.17 -18.92
CA GLY A 84 -9.18 3.28 -17.79
C GLY A 84 -10.35 2.35 -17.48
N LEU A 85 -10.51 2.02 -16.19
CA LEU A 85 -11.66 1.27 -15.68
C LEU A 85 -12.79 2.20 -15.17
N GLY A 86 -12.85 3.45 -15.66
CA GLY A 86 -13.74 4.48 -15.13
C GLY A 86 -13.44 4.78 -13.65
N LEU A 87 -14.48 4.93 -12.82
CA LEU A 87 -14.34 5.18 -11.37
C LEU A 87 -13.62 4.04 -10.62
N SER A 88 -13.66 2.82 -11.16
CA SER A 88 -12.98 1.66 -10.57
C SER A 88 -11.45 1.83 -10.56
N THR A 89 -10.91 2.66 -11.45
CA THR A 89 -9.49 3.06 -11.47
C THR A 89 -9.03 3.68 -10.15
N VAL A 90 -9.96 4.25 -9.37
CA VAL A 90 -9.66 4.90 -8.08
C VAL A 90 -10.18 4.09 -6.89
N ILE A 91 -11.36 3.49 -7.01
CA ILE A 91 -11.99 2.73 -5.92
C ILE A 91 -11.20 1.44 -5.60
N ILE A 92 -10.77 0.70 -6.62
CA ILE A 92 -10.05 -0.56 -6.43
C ILE A 92 -8.70 -0.32 -5.72
N PRO A 93 -7.85 0.65 -6.12
CA PRO A 93 -6.63 0.96 -5.37
C PRO A 93 -6.88 1.31 -3.91
N ILE A 94 -7.92 2.10 -3.59
CA ILE A 94 -8.29 2.40 -2.20
C ILE A 94 -8.59 1.11 -1.43
N ALA A 95 -9.40 0.22 -2.00
CA ALA A 95 -9.74 -1.06 -1.37
C ALA A 95 -8.49 -1.94 -1.16
N CYS A 96 -7.59 -1.99 -2.15
CA CYS A 96 -6.31 -2.69 -2.04
C CYS A 96 -5.45 -2.12 -0.90
N TYR A 97 -5.27 -0.80 -0.82
CA TYR A 97 -4.47 -0.18 0.23
C TYR A 97 -5.10 -0.34 1.63
N CYS A 98 -6.42 -0.28 1.76
CA CYS A 98 -7.10 -0.57 3.03
C CYS A 98 -6.89 -2.03 3.47
N THR A 99 -6.95 -2.97 2.53
CA THR A 99 -6.69 -4.39 2.79
C THR A 99 -5.22 -4.61 3.14
N GLU A 100 -4.32 -3.93 2.44
CA GLU A 100 -2.89 -3.93 2.71
C GLU A 100 -2.57 -3.40 4.11
N PHE A 101 -3.23 -2.32 4.53
CA PHE A 101 -3.11 -1.76 5.87
C PHE A 101 -3.56 -2.76 6.95
N TYR A 102 -4.64 -3.50 6.70
CA TYR A 102 -5.07 -4.56 7.61
C TYR A 102 -3.99 -5.64 7.76
N PHE A 103 -3.45 -6.15 6.65
CA PHE A 103 -2.42 -7.19 6.68
C PHE A 103 -1.08 -6.71 7.25
N ILE A 104 -0.65 -5.48 6.99
CA ILE A 104 0.63 -4.98 7.50
C ILE A 104 0.55 -4.72 9.01
N ASN A 105 -0.60 -4.27 9.51
CA ASN A 105 -0.85 -4.08 10.93
C ASN A 105 -0.89 -5.43 11.66
N ASP A 106 -1.60 -6.41 11.10
CA ASP A 106 -1.62 -7.78 11.64
C ASP A 106 -0.22 -8.39 11.66
N TYR A 107 0.53 -8.26 10.55
CA TYR A 107 1.91 -8.72 10.48
C TYR A 107 2.83 -8.01 11.49
N ARG A 108 2.69 -6.70 11.68
CA ARG A 108 3.44 -5.95 12.70
C ARG A 108 3.15 -6.47 14.10
N LYS A 109 1.89 -6.81 14.42
CA LYS A 109 1.53 -7.39 15.72
C LYS A 109 2.21 -8.74 15.92
N VAL A 110 2.21 -9.61 14.90
CA VAL A 110 2.98 -10.87 14.91
C VAL A 110 4.46 -10.58 15.17
N LEU A 111 5.09 -9.67 14.43
CA LEU A 111 6.50 -9.32 14.65
C LEU A 111 6.77 -8.71 16.02
N THR A 112 5.81 -8.01 16.62
CA THR A 112 5.93 -7.43 17.96
C THR A 112 5.98 -8.51 19.04
N LEU A 113 5.33 -9.66 18.83
CA LEU A 113 5.37 -10.77 19.78
C LEU A 113 6.69 -11.54 19.71
N HIS A 114 7.31 -11.62 18.53
CA HIS A 114 8.42 -12.54 18.28
C HIS A 114 9.79 -11.85 18.11
N VAL A 115 9.84 -10.67 17.47
CA VAL A 115 11.08 -9.98 17.09
C VAL A 115 10.97 -8.47 17.28
N TYR A 116 10.42 -8.04 18.42
CA TYR A 116 10.20 -6.63 18.76
C TYR A 116 11.50 -5.81 18.69
N ARG A 117 11.41 -4.59 18.13
CA ARG A 117 12.53 -3.64 17.92
C ARG A 117 13.67 -4.15 17.02
N SER A 118 13.47 -5.25 16.30
CA SER A 118 14.35 -5.62 15.20
C SER A 118 14.31 -4.57 14.08
N TRP A 119 15.34 -4.56 13.23
CA TRP A 119 15.38 -3.71 12.04
C TRP A 119 14.19 -3.98 11.11
N HIS A 120 13.82 -5.26 10.92
CA HIS A 120 12.67 -5.67 10.12
C HIS A 120 11.34 -5.17 10.70
N TRP A 121 11.16 -5.23 12.02
CA TRP A 121 10.00 -4.63 12.68
C TRP A 121 9.91 -3.11 12.41
N GLY A 122 11.05 -2.41 12.45
CA GLY A 122 11.12 -0.98 12.14
C GLY A 122 10.70 -0.65 10.70
N ILE A 123 11.15 -1.45 9.73
CA ILE A 123 10.80 -1.28 8.31
C ILE A 123 9.30 -1.52 8.09
N VAL A 124 8.73 -2.56 8.71
CA VAL A 124 7.30 -2.87 8.64
C VAL A 124 6.46 -1.76 9.27
N CYS A 125 6.90 -1.20 10.41
CA CYS A 125 6.24 -0.06 11.06
C CYS A 125 6.25 1.20 10.17
N PHE A 126 7.38 1.52 9.53
CA PHE A 126 7.41 2.61 8.56
C PHE A 126 6.52 2.32 7.34
N GLY A 127 6.50 1.07 6.88
CA GLY A 127 5.62 0.64 5.80
C GLY A 127 4.15 0.86 6.12
N GLU A 128 3.71 0.56 7.35
CA GLU A 128 2.35 0.82 7.80
C GLU A 128 1.98 2.32 7.69
N CYS A 129 2.88 3.20 8.12
CA CYS A 129 2.70 4.65 7.96
C CYS A 129 2.61 5.06 6.48
N LEU A 130 3.43 4.46 5.61
CA LEU A 130 3.41 4.74 4.18
C LEU A 130 2.10 4.29 3.51
N VAL A 131 1.58 3.11 3.87
CA VAL A 131 0.28 2.61 3.38
C VAL A 131 -0.84 3.55 3.83
N LEU A 132 -0.84 4.01 5.09
CA LEU A 132 -1.80 5.01 5.57
C LEU A 132 -1.77 6.29 4.73
N LEU A 133 -0.58 6.85 4.50
CA LEU A 133 -0.42 8.04 3.65
C LEU A 133 -0.96 7.80 2.23
N THR A 134 -0.74 6.61 1.70
CA THR A 134 -1.22 6.21 0.36
C THR A 134 -2.74 6.10 0.32
N ILE A 135 -3.39 5.56 1.37
CA ILE A 135 -4.85 5.54 1.52
C ILE A 135 -5.40 6.98 1.52
N PHE A 136 -4.88 7.84 2.41
CA PHE A 136 -5.35 9.22 2.52
C PHE A 136 -5.19 9.98 1.21
N SER A 137 -4.04 9.85 0.55
CA SER A 137 -3.81 10.47 -0.76
C SER A 137 -4.80 9.97 -1.82
N SER A 138 -5.07 8.66 -1.85
CA SER A 138 -6.00 8.06 -2.81
C SER A 138 -7.45 8.52 -2.59
N ILE A 139 -7.88 8.68 -1.33
CA ILE A 139 -9.20 9.24 -1.00
C ILE A 139 -9.30 10.69 -1.45
N ILE A 140 -8.27 11.51 -1.20
CA ILE A 140 -8.26 12.91 -1.65
C ILE A 140 -8.32 12.97 -3.18
N PHE A 141 -7.55 12.15 -3.88
CA PHE A 141 -7.59 12.06 -5.33
C PHE A 141 -8.97 11.64 -5.87
N TRP A 142 -9.65 10.71 -5.20
CA TRP A 142 -11.03 10.32 -5.53
C TRP A 142 -12.02 11.48 -5.40
N ILE A 143 -11.93 12.26 -4.32
CA ILE A 143 -12.77 13.45 -4.11
C ILE A 143 -12.59 14.45 -5.26
N PHE A 144 -11.34 14.76 -5.64
CA PHE A 144 -11.06 15.67 -6.75
C PHE A 144 -11.46 15.10 -8.11
N THR A 145 -11.30 13.79 -8.31
CA THR A 145 -11.77 13.12 -9.54
C THR A 145 -13.27 13.31 -9.70
N ASN A 146 -14.06 13.03 -8.66
CA ASN A 146 -15.51 13.23 -8.69
C ASN A 146 -15.91 14.71 -8.87
N ALA A 147 -15.14 15.64 -8.30
CA ALA A 147 -15.40 17.07 -8.47
C ALA A 147 -15.13 17.55 -9.90
N VAL A 148 -14.22 16.91 -10.63
CA VAL A 148 -13.90 17.25 -12.03
C VAL A 148 -14.82 16.52 -13.01
N THR A 149 -15.24 15.28 -12.71
CA THR A 149 -16.07 14.48 -13.63
C THR A 149 -17.56 14.79 -13.56
N ASN A 150 -18.08 15.32 -12.44
CA ASN A 150 -19.49 15.65 -12.27
C ASN A 150 -19.84 17.12 -12.61
N TYR A 151 -18.92 17.88 -13.20
CA TYR A 151 -19.10 19.30 -13.59
C TYR A 151 -18.95 19.51 -15.09
#